data_AF-A0A820FS28-F1
#
_entry.id   AF-A0A820FS28-F1
#
_cell.length_a   1.000
_cell.length_b   1.000
_cell.length_c   1.000
_cell.angle_alpha   90.00
_cell.angle_beta   90.00
_cell.angle_gamma   90.00
#
_symmetry.space_group_name_H-M   'P 1'
#
loop_
_entity.id
_entity.type
_entity.pdbx_description
1 polymer ?
#
loop_
_entity_poly.entity_id
_entity_poly.type
_entity_poly.pdbx_seq_one_letter_code
_entity_poly.pdbx_strand_id
1 'polypeptide(L)'
;MSRWLSAAKDQMKSIIEGINKLIEKEYPSLKLQLRFAIVGYRDIGDRPQFFTQDFTDKTNQVITFLNTLTASGGGDLPEDVLGALDRCLTLTNWSNTNARFIVLITDAPGHGPELNNNLSIDRHPQGAGTHTVNSICDRLLKKDAEIDLMFCRIKPKATAKMEKAFQTHYDAQKDETGKVFTTIQLFDDKQQETQSFHFVFVLDES
;
A
#
# COMPACT_ATOMS: atom_id res chain seq x y z
N MET A 1 -9.60 -7.33 8.08
CA MET A 1 -9.78 -7.27 6.61
C MET A 1 -11.00 -8.01 6.02
N SER A 2 -11.51 -9.12 6.59
CA SER A 2 -12.50 -10.01 5.93
C SER A 2 -13.75 -9.34 5.32
N ARG A 3 -14.39 -8.43 6.04
CA ARG A 3 -15.57 -7.67 5.55
C ARG A 3 -15.27 -6.80 4.32
N TRP A 4 -14.03 -6.32 4.21
CA TRP A 4 -13.62 -5.34 3.21
C TRP A 4 -12.84 -5.96 2.06
N LEU A 5 -12.43 -7.22 2.18
CA LEU A 5 -11.52 -7.84 1.23
C LEU A 5 -12.15 -7.94 -0.16
N SER A 6 -13.43 -8.33 -0.26
CA SER A 6 -14.11 -8.37 -1.57
C SER A 6 -14.15 -6.97 -2.19
N ALA A 7 -14.59 -5.96 -1.44
CA ALA A 7 -14.66 -4.60 -1.92
C ALA A 7 -13.28 -4.05 -2.35
N ALA A 8 -12.22 -4.33 -1.58
CA ALA A 8 -10.86 -3.92 -1.92
C ALA A 8 -10.36 -4.63 -3.20
N LYS A 9 -10.66 -5.92 -3.37
CA LYS A 9 -10.38 -6.65 -4.60
C LYS A 9 -11.10 -6.06 -5.80
N ASP A 10 -12.38 -5.75 -5.65
CA ASP A 10 -13.19 -5.20 -6.74
C ASP A 10 -12.75 -3.79 -7.14
N GLN A 11 -12.30 -2.98 -6.18
CA GLN A 11 -11.64 -1.69 -6.45
C GLN A 11 -10.31 -1.87 -7.18
N MET A 12 -9.45 -2.78 -6.73
CA MET A 12 -8.18 -3.06 -7.40
C MET A 12 -8.40 -3.53 -8.85
N LYS A 13 -9.36 -4.43 -9.10
CA LYS A 13 -9.71 -4.87 -10.46
C LYS A 13 -10.14 -3.69 -11.33
N SER A 14 -11.06 -2.88 -10.81
CA SER A 14 -11.57 -1.69 -11.51
C SER A 14 -10.44 -0.73 -11.91
N ILE A 15 -9.46 -0.51 -11.01
CA ILE A 15 -8.30 0.34 -11.29
C ILE A 15 -7.41 -0.29 -12.37
N ILE A 16 -7.02 -1.56 -12.21
CA ILE A 16 -6.10 -2.25 -13.13
C ILE A 16 -6.69 -2.31 -14.55
N GLU A 17 -7.99 -2.57 -14.69
CA GLU A 17 -8.67 -2.62 -15.98
C GLU A 17 -9.00 -1.22 -16.54
N GLY A 18 -9.34 -0.28 -15.67
CA GLY A 18 -9.78 1.06 -16.03
C GLY A 18 -8.65 1.98 -16.46
N ILE A 19 -7.49 1.91 -15.80
CA ILE A 19 -6.38 2.85 -16.05
C ILE A 19 -5.81 2.68 -17.47
N ASN A 20 -5.68 1.45 -17.97
CA ASN A 20 -5.20 1.20 -19.33
C ASN A 20 -6.16 1.81 -20.36
N LYS A 21 -7.47 1.57 -20.19
CA LYS A 21 -8.51 2.12 -21.07
C LYS A 21 -8.54 3.64 -21.03
N LEU A 22 -8.39 4.24 -19.84
CA LEU A 22 -8.37 5.69 -19.67
C LEU A 22 -7.17 6.31 -20.41
N ILE A 23 -5.98 5.73 -20.24
CA ILE A 23 -4.76 6.25 -20.88
C ILE A 23 -4.84 6.12 -22.40
N GLU A 24 -5.29 4.97 -22.92
CA GLU A 24 -5.48 4.78 -24.36
C GLU A 24 -6.49 5.77 -24.96
N LYS A 25 -7.54 6.10 -24.19
CA LYS A 25 -8.58 7.04 -24.62
C LYS A 25 -8.11 8.49 -24.61
N GLU A 26 -7.50 8.94 -23.52
CA GLU A 26 -7.10 10.34 -23.33
C GLU A 26 -5.76 10.68 -24.01
N TYR A 27 -4.87 9.68 -24.12
CA TYR A 27 -3.52 9.83 -24.65
C TYR A 27 -3.17 8.70 -25.65
N PRO A 28 -3.86 8.61 -26.80
CA PRO A 28 -3.72 7.50 -27.76
C PRO A 28 -2.32 7.36 -28.36
N SER A 29 -1.50 8.42 -28.34
CA SER A 29 -0.11 8.40 -28.79
C SER A 29 0.88 7.99 -27.69
N LEU A 30 0.46 7.96 -26.42
CA LEU A 30 1.30 7.61 -25.29
C LEU A 30 1.36 6.09 -25.14
N LYS A 31 2.55 5.52 -25.38
CA LYS A 31 2.82 4.11 -25.10
C LYS A 31 3.29 3.95 -23.67
N LEU A 32 2.36 3.81 -22.74
CA LEU A 32 2.67 3.51 -21.34
C LEU A 32 2.59 2.00 -21.09
N GLN A 33 3.63 1.42 -20.51
CA GLN A 33 3.59 0.04 -20.01
C GLN A 33 3.34 0.06 -18.51
N LEU A 34 2.17 -0.42 -18.10
CA LEU A 34 1.84 -0.60 -16.69
C LEU A 34 2.21 -2.02 -16.25
N ARG A 35 2.91 -2.12 -15.13
CA ARG A 35 3.28 -3.41 -14.51
C ARG A 35 2.80 -3.40 -13.08
N PHE A 36 2.17 -4.49 -12.66
CA PHE A 36 1.58 -4.63 -11.35
C PHE A 36 2.19 -5.82 -10.62
N ALA A 37 2.45 -5.64 -9.34
CA ALA A 37 2.78 -6.69 -8.39
C ALA A 37 1.75 -6.67 -7.26
N ILE A 38 1.53 -7.80 -6.59
CA ILE A 38 0.65 -7.90 -5.43
C ILE A 38 1.39 -8.62 -4.30
N VAL A 39 1.42 -7.98 -3.13
CA VAL A 39 1.86 -8.59 -1.88
C VAL A 39 0.68 -8.65 -0.92
N GLY A 40 0.15 -9.84 -0.70
CA GLY A 40 -0.76 -10.11 0.42
C GLY A 40 0.06 -10.43 1.67
N TYR A 41 -0.36 -9.94 2.83
CA TYR A 41 0.32 -10.16 4.11
C TYR A 41 -0.66 -10.49 5.23
N ARG A 42 -0.13 -11.07 6.30
CA ARG A 42 -0.80 -11.47 7.55
C ARG A 42 0.12 -11.18 8.74
N ASP A 43 -0.27 -11.65 9.91
CA ASP A 43 0.48 -11.59 11.17
C ASP A 43 1.77 -12.45 11.13
N ILE A 44 2.72 -12.09 11.99
CA ILE A 44 3.99 -12.78 12.17
C ILE A 44 3.72 -14.20 12.70
N GLY A 45 4.21 -15.20 11.96
CA GLY A 45 4.07 -16.61 12.29
C GLY A 45 2.90 -17.32 11.59
N ASP A 46 2.04 -16.59 10.89
CA ASP A 46 0.99 -17.18 10.04
C ASP A 46 1.59 -17.96 8.87
N ARG A 47 0.84 -18.96 8.38
CA ARG A 47 1.29 -19.83 7.29
C ARG A 47 0.29 -19.90 6.13
N PRO A 48 0.64 -19.38 4.94
CA PRO A 48 1.79 -18.49 4.70
C PRO A 48 1.52 -17.08 5.27
N GLN A 49 2.58 -16.41 5.73
CA GLN A 49 2.55 -15.03 6.22
C GLN A 49 2.45 -14.02 5.07
N PHE A 50 3.11 -14.34 3.94
CA PHE A 50 3.11 -13.51 2.74
C PHE A 50 2.68 -14.31 1.50
N PHE A 51 1.98 -13.64 0.60
CA PHE A 51 1.63 -14.12 -0.73
C PHE A 51 2.16 -13.10 -1.73
N THR A 52 2.98 -13.53 -2.68
CA THR A 52 3.62 -12.60 -3.63
C THR A 52 3.37 -13.01 -5.07
N GLN A 53 2.88 -12.07 -5.86
CA GLN A 53 2.91 -12.07 -7.32
C GLN A 53 3.84 -10.93 -7.73
N ASP A 54 4.93 -11.27 -8.42
CA ASP A 54 5.88 -10.25 -8.88
C ASP A 54 5.34 -9.46 -10.08
N PHE A 55 6.06 -8.41 -10.48
CA PHE A 55 5.65 -7.49 -11.54
C PHE A 55 5.32 -8.21 -12.85
N THR A 56 4.14 -7.92 -13.39
CA THR A 56 3.70 -8.36 -14.72
C THR A 56 2.85 -7.28 -15.38
N ASP A 57 2.92 -7.17 -16.70
CA ASP A 57 2.02 -6.33 -17.51
C ASP A 57 0.74 -7.08 -17.92
N LYS A 58 0.62 -8.36 -17.55
CA LYS A 58 -0.51 -9.21 -17.88
C LYS A 58 -1.61 -9.05 -16.82
N THR A 59 -2.54 -8.13 -17.05
CA THR A 59 -3.70 -7.86 -16.17
C THR A 59 -4.44 -9.12 -15.73
N ASN A 60 -4.64 -10.10 -16.62
CA ASN A 60 -5.32 -11.35 -16.28
C ASN A 60 -4.58 -12.19 -15.22
N GLN A 61 -3.23 -12.19 -15.23
CA GLN A 61 -2.43 -12.87 -14.22
C GLN A 61 -2.60 -12.19 -12.85
N VAL A 62 -2.57 -10.85 -12.83
CA VAL A 62 -2.76 -10.04 -11.62
C VAL A 62 -4.14 -10.29 -11.01
N ILE A 63 -5.20 -10.26 -11.83
CA ILE A 63 -6.58 -10.51 -11.38
C ILE A 63 -6.75 -11.95 -10.89
N THR A 64 -6.14 -12.92 -11.57
CA THR A 64 -6.19 -14.34 -11.15
C THR A 64 -5.56 -14.51 -9.77
N PHE A 65 -4.37 -13.95 -9.56
CA PHE A 65 -3.71 -13.98 -8.25
C PHE A 65 -4.51 -13.24 -7.18
N LEU A 66 -5.04 -12.05 -7.50
CA LEU A 66 -5.88 -11.29 -6.58
C LEU A 66 -7.10 -12.10 -6.11
N ASN A 67 -7.69 -12.92 -6.99
CA ASN A 67 -8.80 -13.78 -6.64
C ASN A 67 -8.42 -14.91 -5.67
N THR A 68 -7.16 -15.37 -5.63
CA THR A 68 -6.72 -16.42 -4.70
C THR A 68 -6.55 -15.93 -3.26
N LEU A 69 -6.43 -14.62 -3.04
CA LEU A 69 -6.23 -14.08 -1.69
C LEU A 69 -7.46 -14.30 -0.81
N THR A 70 -7.29 -14.81 0.40
CA THR A 70 -8.40 -14.99 1.36
C THR A 70 -8.04 -14.35 2.69
N ALA A 71 -9.04 -13.73 3.31
CA ALA A 71 -8.92 -13.27 4.68
C ALA A 71 -8.94 -14.48 5.61
N SER A 72 -7.93 -14.58 6.47
CA SER A 72 -7.75 -15.63 7.46
C SER A 72 -7.00 -15.03 8.64
N GLY A 73 -7.04 -15.68 9.80
CA GLY A 73 -6.38 -15.21 11.02
C GLY A 73 -7.31 -14.43 11.94
N GLY A 74 -6.75 -13.51 12.74
CA GLY A 74 -7.47 -12.72 13.74
C GLY A 74 -7.05 -13.03 15.18
N GLY A 75 -5.76 -13.20 15.40
CA GLY A 75 -5.18 -13.44 16.71
C GLY A 75 -5.28 -12.21 17.62
N ASP A 76 -4.28 -11.36 17.55
CA ASP A 76 -4.36 -9.97 17.96
C ASP A 76 -4.74 -9.07 16.76
N LEU A 77 -4.92 -7.79 17.05
CA LEU A 77 -5.35 -6.81 16.05
C LEU A 77 -4.21 -6.35 15.12
N PRO A 78 -2.99 -6.09 15.59
CA PRO A 78 -1.90 -5.66 14.70
C PRO A 78 -1.44 -6.77 13.76
N GLU A 79 -0.84 -6.38 12.63
CA GLU A 79 -0.38 -7.29 11.57
C GLU A 79 1.06 -6.94 11.13
N ASP A 80 1.70 -7.79 10.31
CA ASP A 80 3.08 -7.57 9.84
C ASP A 80 3.18 -6.57 8.67
N VAL A 81 2.83 -5.31 8.94
CA VAL A 81 2.84 -4.23 7.94
C VAL A 81 4.27 -3.89 7.48
N LEU A 82 5.23 -3.83 8.39
CA LEU A 82 6.61 -3.46 8.04
C LEU A 82 7.30 -4.58 7.27
N GLY A 83 7.07 -5.85 7.61
CA GLY A 83 7.55 -6.98 6.82
C GLY A 83 6.92 -7.00 5.42
N ALA A 84 5.64 -6.63 5.29
CA ALA A 84 4.99 -6.50 3.98
C ALA A 84 5.61 -5.40 3.12
N LEU A 85 5.89 -4.23 3.70
CA LEU A 85 6.55 -3.12 3.00
C LEU A 85 7.99 -3.48 2.62
N ASP A 86 8.73 -4.15 3.51
CA ASP A 86 10.05 -4.70 3.18
C ASP A 86 9.98 -5.65 1.99
N ARG A 87 8.97 -6.53 1.96
CA ARG A 87 8.73 -7.45 0.85
C ARG A 87 8.45 -6.72 -0.46
N CYS A 88 7.67 -5.66 -0.44
CA CYS A 88 7.43 -4.80 -1.62
C CYS A 88 8.73 -4.14 -2.12
N LEU A 89 9.53 -3.61 -1.20
CA LEU A 89 10.81 -2.97 -1.50
C LEU A 89 11.90 -3.94 -1.98
N THR A 90 11.69 -5.26 -1.82
CA THR A 90 12.61 -6.32 -2.25
C THR A 90 12.10 -7.13 -3.44
N LEU A 91 10.94 -6.77 -4.02
CA LEU A 91 10.45 -7.38 -5.26
C LEU A 91 11.47 -7.25 -6.38
N THR A 92 11.56 -8.29 -7.21
CA THR A 92 12.50 -8.29 -8.31
C THR A 92 11.89 -7.53 -9.49
N ASN A 93 12.69 -6.75 -10.23
CA ASN A 93 12.26 -6.08 -11.46
C ASN A 93 11.37 -4.82 -11.31
N TRP A 94 11.51 -4.06 -10.22
CA TRP A 94 11.22 -2.62 -10.27
C TRP A 94 11.89 -2.03 -11.52
N SER A 95 11.12 -1.31 -12.35
CA SER A 95 11.67 -0.71 -13.57
C SER A 95 12.54 0.46 -13.17
N ASN A 96 13.59 0.74 -13.95
CA ASN A 96 14.34 1.99 -13.83
C ASN A 96 13.55 3.17 -14.43
N THR A 97 12.32 3.37 -13.96
CA THR A 97 11.39 4.44 -14.35
C THR A 97 11.12 5.38 -13.19
N ASN A 98 10.76 6.62 -13.50
CA ASN A 98 10.57 7.68 -12.50
C ASN A 98 9.21 7.65 -11.79
N ALA A 99 8.34 6.70 -12.14
CA ALA A 99 7.03 6.54 -11.52
C ALA A 99 6.90 5.12 -10.95
N ARG A 100 7.02 5.00 -9.62
CA ARG A 100 6.85 3.73 -8.90
C ARG A 100 5.98 4.00 -7.68
N PHE A 101 4.99 3.15 -7.46
CA PHE A 101 4.03 3.34 -6.37
C PHE A 101 3.89 2.07 -5.55
N ILE A 102 3.80 2.24 -4.24
CA ILE A 102 3.29 1.21 -3.33
C ILE A 102 1.96 1.73 -2.79
N VAL A 103 0.90 0.94 -2.94
CA VAL A 103 -0.41 1.24 -2.37
C VAL A 103 -0.64 0.27 -1.20
N LEU A 104 -0.50 0.77 0.03
CA LEU A 104 -0.75 -0.01 1.24
C LEU A 104 -2.23 0.09 1.60
N ILE A 105 -2.98 -1.01 1.51
CA ILE A 105 -4.39 -1.08 1.91
C ILE A 105 -4.49 -1.86 3.22
N THR A 106 -4.96 -1.22 4.30
CA THR A 106 -5.05 -1.88 5.61
C THR A 106 -6.22 -1.38 6.47
N ASP A 107 -6.77 -2.29 7.28
CA ASP A 107 -7.77 -2.02 8.33
C ASP A 107 -7.25 -2.21 9.76
N ALA A 108 -5.95 -2.48 9.92
CA ALA A 108 -5.30 -2.76 11.20
C ALA A 108 -3.95 -2.01 11.33
N PRO A 109 -3.51 -1.68 12.56
CA PRO A 109 -2.18 -1.14 12.80
C PRO A 109 -1.10 -2.20 12.52
N GLY A 110 0.15 -1.77 12.38
CA GLY A 110 1.30 -2.68 12.42
C GLY A 110 1.77 -2.97 13.84
N HIS A 111 2.53 -4.04 14.03
CA HIS A 111 3.14 -4.37 15.32
C HIS A 111 4.13 -3.31 15.81
N GLY A 112 4.22 -3.15 17.13
CA GLY A 112 5.26 -2.36 17.79
C GLY A 112 4.82 -0.97 18.26
N PRO A 113 5.65 -0.33 19.11
CA PRO A 113 5.28 0.85 19.90
C PRO A 113 5.03 2.10 19.06
N GLU A 114 5.57 2.15 17.84
CA GLU A 114 5.40 3.28 16.94
C GLU A 114 4.09 3.18 16.13
N LEU A 115 3.62 1.96 15.87
CA LEU A 115 2.51 1.68 14.96
C LEU A 115 1.18 1.39 15.67
N ASN A 116 1.24 0.84 16.88
CA ASN A 116 0.10 0.39 17.65
C ASN A 116 -0.01 1.11 19.01
N ASN A 117 -1.23 1.44 19.45
CA ASN A 117 -1.51 2.07 20.75
C ASN A 117 -1.62 1.05 21.90
N ASN A 118 -1.96 -0.20 21.60
CA ASN A 118 -2.29 -1.19 22.61
C ASN A 118 -1.28 -2.34 22.61
N LEU A 119 -0.12 -2.10 23.23
CA LEU A 119 0.99 -3.05 23.26
C LEU A 119 0.76 -4.21 24.23
N SER A 120 -0.17 -4.11 25.18
CA SER A 120 -0.44 -5.18 26.13
C SER A 120 -1.23 -6.34 25.52
N ILE A 121 -1.90 -6.12 24.39
CA ILE A 121 -2.60 -7.16 23.62
C ILE A 121 -1.89 -7.50 22.30
N ASP A 122 -0.82 -6.79 21.97
CA ASP A 122 0.03 -7.04 20.81
C ASP A 122 0.89 -8.27 21.11
N ARG A 123 0.83 -9.30 20.25
CA ARG A 123 1.65 -10.51 20.40
C ARG A 123 3.10 -10.29 20.00
N HIS A 124 3.38 -9.21 19.27
CA HIS A 124 4.72 -8.80 18.85
C HIS A 124 4.97 -7.33 19.25
N PRO A 125 4.94 -7.00 20.56
CA PRO A 125 4.96 -5.61 21.03
C PRO A 125 6.29 -4.90 20.76
N GLN A 126 7.33 -5.63 20.37
CA GLN A 126 8.63 -5.09 19.94
C GLN A 126 8.69 -4.79 18.44
N GLY A 127 7.65 -5.13 17.67
CA GLY A 127 7.58 -4.94 16.22
C GLY A 127 8.03 -6.17 15.41
N ALA A 128 8.11 -5.97 14.09
CA ALA A 128 8.41 -7.00 13.10
C ALA A 128 9.92 -7.25 12.95
N GLY A 129 10.55 -7.83 13.98
CA GLY A 129 11.97 -8.17 13.96
C GLY A 129 12.86 -6.94 13.82
N THR A 130 13.65 -6.85 12.75
CA THR A 130 14.57 -5.73 12.50
C THR A 130 13.92 -4.56 11.73
N HIS A 131 12.69 -4.71 11.25
CA HIS A 131 12.02 -3.68 10.46
C HIS A 131 11.46 -2.58 11.37
N THR A 132 11.91 -1.34 11.15
CA THR A 132 11.41 -0.14 11.84
C THR A 132 10.77 0.82 10.82
N VAL A 133 9.89 1.71 11.28
CA VAL A 133 9.27 2.73 10.40
C VAL A 133 10.35 3.57 9.73
N ASN A 134 11.36 4.01 10.49
CA ASN A 134 12.51 4.73 9.96
C ASN A 134 13.22 3.95 8.85
N SER A 135 13.55 2.68 9.07
CA SER A 135 14.28 1.86 8.07
C SER A 135 13.50 1.67 6.77
N ILE A 136 12.16 1.61 6.84
CA ILE A 136 11.30 1.50 5.67
C ILE A 136 11.19 2.86 4.97
N CYS A 137 10.99 3.94 5.73
CA CYS A 137 10.94 5.30 5.20
C CYS A 137 12.26 5.68 4.51
N ASP A 138 13.41 5.42 5.11
CA ASP A 138 14.73 5.70 4.50
C ASP A 138 14.88 5.07 3.12
N ARG A 139 14.33 3.86 2.93
CA ARG A 139 14.36 3.16 1.65
C ARG A 139 13.36 3.71 0.64
N LEU A 140 12.16 4.09 1.09
CA LEU A 140 11.14 4.73 0.24
C LEU A 140 11.59 6.13 -0.21
N LEU A 141 12.25 6.85 0.68
CA LEU A 141 12.63 8.26 0.52
C LEU A 141 14.00 8.46 -0.13
N LYS A 142 14.79 7.39 -0.28
CA LYS A 142 16.04 7.42 -1.04
C LYS A 142 15.81 8.02 -2.43
N LYS A 143 16.60 9.03 -2.79
CA LYS A 143 16.43 9.80 -4.04
C LYS A 143 16.33 8.92 -5.29
N ASP A 144 17.15 7.88 -5.38
CA ASP A 144 17.17 6.97 -6.54
C ASP A 144 16.08 5.88 -6.50
N ALA A 145 15.34 5.74 -5.39
CA ALA A 145 14.30 4.74 -5.27
C ALA A 145 13.07 5.10 -6.10
N GLU A 146 12.72 6.40 -6.20
CA GLU A 146 11.56 6.91 -6.95
C GLU A 146 10.23 6.19 -6.63
N ILE A 147 10.10 5.64 -5.42
CA ILE A 147 8.88 4.96 -4.94
C ILE A 147 8.07 5.90 -4.07
N ASP A 148 6.81 6.11 -4.43
CA ASP A 148 5.84 6.84 -3.62
C ASP A 148 4.91 5.87 -2.88
N LEU A 149 4.72 6.10 -1.59
CA LEU A 149 3.81 5.32 -0.75
C LEU A 149 2.46 6.03 -0.64
N MET A 150 1.41 5.30 -1.00
CA MET A 150 0.01 5.70 -0.81
C MET A 150 -0.61 4.84 0.29
N PHE A 151 -0.97 5.46 1.40
CA PHE A 151 -1.57 4.79 2.54
C PHE A 151 -3.11 4.83 2.44
N CYS A 152 -3.69 3.71 2.04
CA CYS A 152 -5.13 3.52 1.92
C CYS A 152 -5.71 2.92 3.21
N ARG A 153 -6.29 3.79 4.05
CA ARG A 153 -6.96 3.41 5.29
C ARG A 153 -8.37 2.91 5.02
N ILE A 154 -8.70 1.82 5.69
CA ILE A 154 -10.08 1.30 5.78
C ILE A 154 -10.69 1.68 7.12
N LYS A 155 -9.95 1.52 8.24
CA LYS A 155 -10.40 1.89 9.59
C LYS A 155 -9.48 2.98 10.16
N PRO A 156 -9.81 4.27 9.96
CA PRO A 156 -8.90 5.38 10.31
C PRO A 156 -8.50 5.39 11.78
N LYS A 157 -9.45 5.09 12.67
CA LYS A 157 -9.19 5.05 14.11
C LYS A 157 -8.18 3.97 14.49
N ALA A 158 -8.21 2.81 13.83
CA ALA A 158 -7.30 1.71 14.10
C ALA A 158 -5.88 2.00 13.59
N THR A 159 -5.76 2.71 12.46
CA THR A 159 -4.49 2.97 11.78
C THR A 159 -3.86 4.32 12.09
N ALA A 160 -4.55 5.20 12.85
CA ALA A 160 -4.14 6.59 13.05
C ALA A 160 -2.72 6.76 13.62
N LYS A 161 -2.30 5.90 14.55
CA LYS A 161 -0.95 5.98 15.13
C LYS A 161 0.12 5.65 14.09
N MET A 162 -0.07 4.55 13.36
CA MET A 162 0.79 4.15 12.24
C MET A 162 0.86 5.24 11.17
N GLU A 163 -0.27 5.81 10.76
CA GLU A 163 -0.31 6.91 9.79
C GLU A 163 0.53 8.10 10.26
N LYS A 164 0.37 8.51 11.53
CA LYS A 164 1.15 9.59 12.13
C LYS A 164 2.65 9.28 12.18
N ALA A 165 3.02 8.02 12.44
CA ALA A 165 4.42 7.59 12.44
C ALA A 165 5.05 7.78 11.05
N PHE A 166 4.44 7.25 10.00
CA PHE A 166 4.91 7.45 8.63
C PHE A 166 4.96 8.94 8.26
N GLN A 167 3.92 9.71 8.57
CA GLN A 167 3.89 11.16 8.34
C GLN A 167 5.09 11.87 9.00
N THR A 168 5.40 11.53 10.25
CA THR A 168 6.51 12.14 11.00
C THR A 168 7.86 11.89 10.31
N HIS A 169 8.12 10.66 9.86
CA HIS A 169 9.36 10.32 9.15
C HIS A 169 9.46 10.97 7.78
N TYR A 170 8.34 11.05 7.05
CA TYR A 170 8.29 11.77 5.77
C TYR A 170 8.55 13.27 5.95
N ASP A 171 7.89 13.91 6.91
CA ASP A 171 8.08 15.34 7.18
C ASP A 171 9.51 15.66 7.60
N ALA A 172 10.15 14.79 8.39
CA ALA A 172 11.55 14.94 8.80
C ALA A 172 12.54 14.95 7.63
N GLN A 173 12.22 14.32 6.50
CA GLN A 173 13.08 14.22 5.31
C GLN A 173 12.52 15.02 4.12
N LYS A 174 11.44 15.77 4.31
CA LYS A 174 10.71 16.45 3.22
C LYS A 174 11.59 17.47 2.50
N ASP A 175 12.38 18.25 3.22
CA ASP A 175 13.23 19.28 2.63
C ASP A 175 14.35 18.67 1.76
N GLU A 176 14.82 17.47 2.11
CA GLU A 176 15.87 16.78 1.37
C GLU A 176 15.36 16.03 0.14
N THR A 177 14.15 15.47 0.25
CA THR A 177 13.61 14.50 -0.72
C THR A 177 12.48 15.07 -1.58
N GLY A 178 11.80 16.12 -1.12
CA GLY A 178 10.60 16.69 -1.75
C GLY A 178 9.36 15.79 -1.68
N LYS A 179 9.46 14.58 -1.10
CA LYS A 179 8.37 13.61 -1.08
C LYS A 179 7.35 13.94 0.02
N VAL A 180 6.09 13.67 -0.28
CA VAL A 180 4.96 13.91 0.63
C VAL A 180 4.26 12.60 0.93
N PHE A 181 3.98 12.34 2.19
CA PHE A 181 3.22 11.17 2.59
C PHE A 181 1.75 11.32 2.15
N THR A 182 1.27 10.38 1.33
CA THR A 182 -0.08 10.43 0.78
C THR A 182 -0.99 9.45 1.50
N THR A 183 -2.15 9.93 1.96
CA THR A 183 -3.15 9.11 2.65
C THR A 183 -4.50 9.22 1.95
N ILE A 184 -5.20 8.08 1.83
CA ILE A 184 -6.48 7.98 1.12
C ILE A 184 -7.46 7.18 1.99
N GLN A 185 -8.69 7.67 2.12
CA GLN A 185 -9.78 6.89 2.70
C GLN A 185 -10.41 6.01 1.62
N LEU A 186 -10.33 4.68 1.76
CA LEU A 186 -10.81 3.77 0.71
C LEU A 186 -12.33 3.53 0.76
N PHE A 187 -12.92 3.51 1.95
CA PHE A 187 -14.35 3.30 2.18
C PHE A 187 -14.90 4.27 3.21
N ASP A 188 -16.16 4.69 3.10
CA ASP A 188 -16.84 5.38 4.20
C ASP A 188 -17.35 4.33 5.20
N ASP A 189 -16.99 4.45 6.48
CA ASP A 189 -17.47 3.57 7.56
C ASP A 189 -19.02 3.54 7.66
N LYS A 190 -19.71 4.53 7.09
CA LYS A 190 -21.16 4.65 7.06
C LYS A 190 -21.82 4.16 5.76
N GLN A 191 -21.07 4.05 4.66
CA GLN A 191 -21.61 3.67 3.35
C GLN A 191 -20.60 2.77 2.61
N GLN A 192 -21.00 1.52 2.32
CA GLN A 192 -20.27 0.62 1.42
C GLN A 192 -20.43 1.04 -0.06
N GLU A 193 -20.39 2.33 -0.36
CA GLU A 193 -20.42 2.82 -1.74
C GLU A 193 -19.04 3.28 -2.18
N THR A 194 -18.72 2.87 -3.40
CA THR A 194 -17.44 3.10 -4.06
C THR A 194 -17.35 4.57 -4.48
N GLN A 195 -16.44 5.32 -3.89
CA GLN A 195 -16.20 6.70 -4.31
C GLN A 195 -15.50 6.68 -5.68
N SER A 196 -16.10 7.32 -6.68
CA SER A 196 -15.46 7.60 -7.96
C SER A 196 -14.64 8.88 -7.82
N PHE A 197 -13.37 8.83 -8.22
CA PHE A 197 -12.47 9.98 -8.13
C PHE A 197 -12.48 10.79 -9.43
N HIS A 198 -12.53 12.11 -9.32
CA HIS A 198 -12.25 13.03 -10.41
C HIS A 198 -10.95 13.77 -10.08
N PHE A 199 -9.98 13.70 -10.99
CA PHE A 199 -8.73 14.45 -10.87
C PHE A 199 -8.76 15.61 -11.86
N VAL A 200 -8.51 16.81 -11.37
CA VAL A 200 -8.24 17.99 -12.19
C VAL A 200 -6.80 18.39 -11.90
N PHE A 201 -5.93 18.26 -12.89
CA PHE A 201 -4.55 18.72 -12.81
C PHE A 201 -4.47 20.10 -13.46
N VAL A 202 -4.00 21.08 -12.69
CA VAL A 202 -3.70 22.43 -13.19
C VAL A 202 -2.18 22.51 -13.24
N LEU A 203 -1.63 22.68 -14.43
CA LEU A 203 -0.20 22.77 -14.67
C LEU A 203 0.18 24.23 -14.94
N ASP A 204 1.32 24.63 -14.40
CA ASP A 204 2.01 25.85 -14.81
C ASP A 204 2.68 25.59 -16.17
N GLU A 205 2.54 26.52 -17.12
CA GLU A 205 3.13 26.45 -18.47
C GLU A 205 4.29 27.45 -18.62
N SER A 206 4.84 27.94 -17.51
CA SER A 206 6.05 28.78 -17.50
C SER A 206 7.35 27.99 -17.33
#